data_AF-A0A356X1B9-F1
#
_entry.id   AF-A0A356X1B9-F1
#
_cell.length_a   1.000
_cell.length_b   1.000
_cell.length_c   1.000
_cell.angle_alpha   90.00
_cell.angle_beta   90.00
_cell.angle_gamma   90.00
#
_symmetry.space_group_name_H-M   'P 1'
#
loop_
_entity.id
_entity.type
_entity.pdbx_description
1 polymer ?
#
loop_
_entity_poly.entity_id
_entity_poly.type
_entity_poly.pdbx_seq_one_letter_code
_entity_poly.pdbx_strand_id
1 'polypeptide(L)'
;MSVLIEGSYWKTEEGEYNVQISCDPKQSEILYEAFQGWFNVAEGVDSRKEKKILIFRKAFCAQEEFTKLVAELKHNNIINLKEIT
;
A
#
# COMPACT_ATOMS: atom_id res chain seq x y z
N MET A 1 0.23 -15.76 -13.32
CA MET A 1 0.39 -14.38 -13.81
C MET A 1 0.49 -13.50 -12.58
N SER A 2 1.66 -12.90 -12.31
CA SER A 2 1.81 -11.99 -11.17
C SER A 2 1.24 -10.63 -11.58
N VAL A 3 0.10 -10.25 -11.00
CA VAL A 3 -0.48 -8.93 -11.25
C VAL A 3 0.28 -7.95 -10.38
N LEU A 4 1.12 -7.13 -11.00
CA LEU A 4 1.86 -6.08 -10.31
C LEU A 4 0.85 -5.00 -9.89
N ILE A 5 0.53 -4.91 -8.60
CA ILE A 5 -0.39 -3.89 -8.09
C ILE A 5 0.40 -2.58 -7.95
N GLU A 6 -0.11 -1.48 -8.49
CA GLU A 6 0.53 -0.17 -8.33
C GLU A 6 -0.06 0.58 -7.14
N GLY A 7 0.81 1.22 -6.38
CA GLY A 7 0.42 2.04 -5.24
C GLY A 7 1.31 3.25 -5.06
N SER A 8 0.97 4.05 -4.08
CA SER A 8 1.71 5.23 -3.69
C SER A 8 1.82 5.32 -2.19
N TYR A 9 2.86 5.95 -1.68
CA TYR A 9 3.03 6.12 -0.24
C TYR A 9 3.54 7.52 0.10
N TRP A 10 3.28 7.96 1.32
CA TRP A 10 3.78 9.22 1.85
C TRP A 10 3.95 9.11 3.37
N LYS A 11 4.87 9.92 3.89
CA LYS A 11 5.16 10.00 5.32
C LYS A 11 4.19 10.98 6.01
N THR A 12 3.72 10.63 7.20
CA THR A 12 2.95 11.51 8.09
C THR A 12 3.87 12.14 9.14
N GLU A 13 3.37 13.16 9.85
CA GLU A 13 4.15 13.97 10.80
C GLU A 13 4.74 13.16 11.98
N GLU A 14 4.19 11.99 12.28
CA GLU A 14 4.57 11.16 13.44
C GLU A 14 5.47 9.95 13.08
N GLY A 15 6.10 9.97 11.90
CA GLY A 15 6.93 8.84 11.45
C GLY A 15 6.11 7.63 11.00
N GLU A 16 4.81 7.83 10.74
CA GLU A 16 3.98 6.83 10.09
C GLU A 16 4.06 6.98 8.58
N TYR A 17 3.77 5.88 7.90
CA TYR A 17 3.72 5.83 6.45
C TYR A 17 2.32 5.40 6.04
N ASN A 18 1.70 6.19 5.18
CA ASN A 18 0.48 5.82 4.51
C ASN A 18 0.84 5.18 3.17
N VAL A 19 0.14 4.12 2.82
CA VAL A 19 0.24 3.41 1.55
C VAL A 19 -1.15 3.35 0.93
N GLN A 20 -1.32 4.06 -0.18
CA GLN A 20 -2.52 4.02 -1.00
C GLN A 20 -2.35 3.04 -2.15
N ILE A 21 -3.33 2.16 -2.33
CA ILE A 21 -3.33 1.16 -3.39
C ILE A 21 -4.64 1.27 -4.18
N SER A 22 -4.53 1.26 -5.50
CA SER A 22 -5.67 1.18 -6.40
C SER A 22 -5.69 -0.19 -7.07
N CYS A 23 -6.67 -1.02 -6.72
CA CYS A 23 -6.75 -2.40 -7.18
C CYS A 23 -8.16 -2.75 -7.65
N ASP A 24 -8.29 -3.90 -8.30
CA ASP A 24 -9.61 -4.47 -8.57
C ASP A 24 -10.25 -4.92 -7.23
N PRO A 25 -11.59 -4.84 -7.06
CA PRO A 25 -12.25 -5.28 -5.84
C PRO A 25 -11.95 -6.74 -5.48
N LYS A 26 -11.71 -7.60 -6.47
CA LYS A 26 -11.34 -9.02 -6.27
C LYS A 26 -9.93 -9.21 -5.67
N GLN A 27 -9.08 -8.19 -5.73
CA GLN A 27 -7.71 -8.21 -5.21
C GLN A 27 -7.63 -7.65 -3.79
N SER A 28 -8.71 -7.09 -3.24
CA SER A 28 -8.67 -6.45 -1.94
C SER A 28 -8.33 -7.43 -0.82
N GLU A 29 -8.79 -8.68 -0.90
CA GLU A 29 -8.48 -9.71 0.11
C GLU A 29 -6.98 -9.97 0.24
N ILE A 30 -6.29 -10.14 -0.90
CA ILE A 30 -4.83 -10.33 -0.95
C ILE A 30 -4.09 -9.12 -0.34
N LEU A 31 -4.62 -7.91 -0.53
CA LEU A 31 -4.03 -6.71 0.06
C LEU A 31 -4.22 -6.66 1.57
N TYR A 32 -5.38 -7.05 2.11
CA TYR A 32 -5.55 -7.12 3.56
C TYR A 32 -4.60 -8.14 4.20
N GLU A 33 -4.33 -9.26 3.54
CA GLU A 33 -3.34 -10.24 4.00
C GLU A 33 -1.91 -9.67 3.91
N ALA A 34 -1.53 -9.05 2.79
CA ALA A 34 -0.21 -8.46 2.61
C ALA A 34 0.08 -7.31 3.60
N PHE A 35 -0.95 -6.54 3.96
CA PHE A 35 -0.90 -5.46 4.94
C PHE A 35 -1.44 -5.89 6.32
N GLN A 36 -1.43 -7.18 6.63
CA GLN A 36 -1.82 -7.65 7.95
C GLN A 36 -0.96 -6.97 9.03
N GLY A 37 -1.61 -6.38 10.04
CA GLY A 37 -0.94 -5.59 11.07
C GLY A 37 -0.62 -4.14 10.67
N TRP A 38 -1.18 -3.66 9.56
CA TRP A 38 -1.33 -2.22 9.26
C TRP A 38 -2.75 -1.77 9.60
N PHE A 39 -2.89 -0.49 9.92
CA PHE A 39 -4.20 0.13 10.12
C PHE A 39 -4.80 0.52 8.77
N ASN A 40 -5.96 0.00 8.44
CA ASN A 40 -6.73 0.53 7.32
C ASN A 40 -7.42 1.83 7.75
N VAL A 41 -6.97 2.95 7.19
CA VAL A 41 -7.42 4.30 7.59
C VAL A 41 -8.47 4.87 6.66
N ALA A 42 -8.56 4.39 5.42
CA ALA A 42 -9.58 4.83 4.48
C ALA A 42 -9.80 3.82 3.35
N GLU A 43 -11.04 3.73 2.90
CA GLU A 43 -11.44 2.98 1.72
C GLU A 43 -12.27 3.87 0.80
N GLY A 44 -12.11 3.67 -0.50
CA GLY A 44 -12.88 4.37 -1.51
C GLY A 44 -13.07 3.52 -2.76
N VAL A 45 -13.88 4.03 -3.67
CA VAL A 45 -14.07 3.46 -5.00
C VAL A 45 -13.85 4.57 -6.02
N ASP A 46 -12.94 4.34 -6.95
CA ASP A 46 -12.83 5.18 -8.15
C ASP A 46 -13.96 4.81 -9.10
N SER A 47 -15.05 5.57 -9.05
CA SER A 47 -16.25 5.35 -9.86
C SER A 47 -16.00 5.47 -11.37
N ARG A 48 -14.87 6.06 -11.80
CA ARG A 48 -14.51 6.15 -13.23
C ARG A 48 -13.78 4.91 -13.74
N LYS A 49 -13.11 4.18 -12.85
CA LYS A 49 -12.28 3.01 -13.17
C LYS A 49 -12.79 1.70 -12.57
N GLU A 50 -13.86 1.77 -11.79
CA GLU A 50 -14.41 0.64 -11.00
C GLU A 50 -13.36 -0.03 -10.10
N LYS A 51 -12.35 0.74 -9.66
CA LYS A 51 -11.28 0.26 -8.80
C LYS A 51 -11.54 0.59 -7.35
N LYS A 52 -11.16 -0.32 -6.46
CA LYS A 52 -11.12 -0.06 -5.03
C LYS A 52 -9.83 0.69 -4.69
N ILE A 53 -9.95 1.72 -3.87
CA ILE A 53 -8.83 2.45 -3.28
C ILE A 53 -8.76 2.06 -1.81
N LEU A 54 -7.60 1.60 -1.37
CA LEU A 54 -7.33 1.24 0.02
C LEU A 54 -6.16 2.07 0.52
N ILE A 55 -6.27 2.63 1.72
CA ILE A 55 -5.19 3.36 2.38
C ILE A 55 -4.85 2.65 3.69
N PHE A 56 -3.63 2.13 3.77
CA PHE A 56 -3.07 1.50 4.96
C PHE A 56 -2.07 2.43 5.62
N ARG A 57 -1.97 2.38 6.94
CA ARG A 57 -1.05 3.17 7.76
C ARG A 57 -0.30 2.29 8.73
N LYS A 58 1.01 2.54 8.88
CA LYS A 58 1.82 1.91 9.91
C LYS A 58 2.94 2.84 10.37
N ALA A 59 3.17 2.86 11.68
CA ALA A 59 4.33 3.50 12.29
C ALA A 59 5.55 2.59 12.12
N PHE A 60 6.68 3.18 11.72
CA PHE A 60 7.96 2.50 11.67
C PHE A 60 8.93 3.19 12.63
N CYS A 61 9.64 2.40 13.44
CA CYS A 61 10.64 2.93 14.38
C CYS A 61 11.82 3.58 13.65
N ALA A 62 12.16 3.07 12.46
CA ALA A 62 13.19 3.64 11.60
C ALA A 62 12.75 3.64 10.13
N GLN A 63 13.13 4.70 9.40
CA GLN A 63 12.86 4.83 7.96
C GLN A 63 13.47 3.68 7.14
N GLU A 64 14.59 3.12 7.60
CA GLU A 64 15.24 1.98 6.94
C GLU A 64 14.34 0.73 6.91
N GLU A 65 13.53 0.49 7.95
CA GLU A 65 12.62 -0.67 8.00
C GLU A 65 11.53 -0.54 6.94
N PHE A 66 10.98 0.66 6.79
CA PHE A 66 10.01 0.95 5.73
C PHE A 66 10.65 0.77 4.34
N THR A 67 11.86 1.30 4.15
CA THR A 67 12.58 1.21 2.86
C THR A 67 12.86 -0.25 2.48
N LYS A 68 13.25 -1.09 3.44
CA LYS A 68 13.43 -2.54 3.25
C LYS A 68 12.14 -3.20 2.80
N LEU A 69 11.01 -2.90 3.47
CA LEU A 69 9.71 -3.45 3.11
C LEU A 69 9.31 -3.06 1.68
N VAL A 70 9.45 -1.79 1.28
CA VAL A 70 9.15 -1.34 -0.09
C VAL A 70 10.00 -2.09 -1.12
N ALA A 71 11.29 -2.29 -0.83
CA ALA A 71 12.18 -3.05 -1.69
C ALA A 71 11.77 -4.54 -1.80
N GLU A 72 11.35 -5.17 -0.70
CA GLU A 72 10.86 -6.55 -0.69
C GLU A 72 9.55 -6.72 -1.45
N LEU A 73 8.58 -5.81 -1.25
CA LEU A 73 7.31 -5.83 -1.98
C LEU A 73 7.51 -5.72 -3.50
N LYS A 74 8.47 -4.88 -3.91
CA LYS A 74 8.89 -4.73 -5.30
C LYS A 74 9.59 -5.98 -5.83
N HIS A 75 10.51 -6.57 -5.05
CA HIS A 75 11.25 -7.77 -5.46
C HIS A 75 10.34 -8.99 -5.63
N ASN A 76 9.34 -9.13 -4.76
CA ASN A 76 8.36 -10.21 -4.82
C ASN A 76 7.27 -10.00 -5.91
N ASN A 77 7.35 -8.91 -6.70
CA ASN A 77 6.35 -8.52 -7.70
C ASN A 77 4.92 -8.43 -7.14
N ILE A 78 4.78 -8.09 -5.85
CA ILE A 78 3.48 -7.98 -5.18
C ILE A 78 2.90 -6.60 -5.48
N ILE A 79 3.62 -5.56 -5.08
CA ILE A 79 3.20 -4.16 -5.26
C ILE A 79 4.40 -3.29 -5.64
N ASN A 80 4.20 -2.37 -6.58
CA ASN A 80 5.15 -1.31 -6.90
C ASN A 80 4.67 0.02 -6.29
N LEU A 81 5.38 0.49 -5.26
CA LEU A 81 5.02 1.70 -4.52
C LEU A 81 5.85 2.90 -5.00
N LYS A 82 5.18 4.00 -5.34
CA LYS A 82 5.80 5.30 -5.64
C LYS A 82 5.68 6.25 -4.46
N GLU A 83 6.75 6.94 -4.11
CA GLU A 83 6.70 8.00 -3.10
C GLU A 83 5.95 9.22 -3.66
N ILE A 84 5.05 9.79 -2.86
CA ILE A 84 4.44 11.10 -3.09
C ILE A 84 5.06 12.06 -2.07
N THR A 85 5.85 13.01 -2.57
CA THR A 85 6.38 14.16 -1.82
C THR A 85 5.41 15.33 -1.80
#